data_AF-B0DD80-F1
#
_entry.id   AF-B0DD80-F1
#
_cell.length_a   1.000
_cell.length_b   1.000
_cell.length_c   1.000
_cell.angle_alpha   90.00
_cell.angle_beta   90.00
_cell.angle_gamma   90.00
#
_symmetry.space_group_name_H-M   'P 1'
#
loop_
_entity.id
_entity.type
_entity.pdbx_description
1 polymer ?
#
loop_
_entity_poly.entity_id
_entity_poly.type
_entity_poly.pdbx_seq_one_letter_code
_entity_poly.pdbx_strand_id
1 'polypeptide(L)'
;MLFGVTTSLLAYACLATAVTTFTVPHLAGQDDTPALLEAMKDLSSDSTILFESGITYNIFTPIQFPELTNVEIRIEGNLTYPTDIPTIQKIVGAAGFPGSWITFTGGTNVTLQGSLDPHWGWIDGHGQAWWDAQNQINRPHGIAFSHINNGVIRNMKIWKVSSHPSR
;
A
#
# COMPACT_ATOMS: atom_id res chain seq x y z
N MET A 1 32.89 -43.63 -40.77
CA MET A 1 32.92 -42.19 -40.47
C MET A 1 31.59 -41.85 -39.81
N LEU A 2 31.59 -41.57 -38.51
CA LEU A 2 30.37 -41.22 -37.77
C LEU A 2 30.59 -39.82 -37.20
N PHE A 3 29.91 -38.82 -37.78
CA PHE A 3 29.97 -37.44 -37.32
C PHE A 3 29.10 -37.28 -36.07
N GLY A 4 29.71 -37.02 -34.92
CA GLY A 4 29.02 -36.63 -33.71
C GLY A 4 28.62 -35.15 -33.80
N VAL A 5 27.32 -34.87 -33.74
CA VAL A 5 26.79 -33.51 -33.62
C VAL A 5 26.75 -33.17 -32.13
N THR A 6 27.61 -32.26 -31.70
CA THR A 6 27.56 -31.67 -30.35
C THR A 6 26.58 -30.51 -30.35
N THR A 7 25.43 -30.68 -29.71
CA THR A 7 24.49 -29.61 -29.40
C THR A 7 24.97 -28.86 -28.15
N SER A 8 25.40 -27.61 -28.33
CA SER A 8 25.73 -26.72 -27.21
C SER A 8 24.45 -26.10 -26.65
N LEU A 9 24.12 -26.42 -25.39
CA LEU A 9 23.01 -25.83 -24.66
C LEU A 9 23.46 -24.49 -24.05
N LEU A 10 22.96 -23.36 -24.55
CA LEU A 10 23.13 -22.06 -23.89
C LEU A 10 22.19 -22.01 -22.67
N ALA A 11 22.76 -22.05 -21.46
CA ALA A 11 22.01 -21.80 -20.25
C ALA A 11 21.84 -20.27 -20.08
N TYR A 12 20.60 -19.79 -20.20
CA TYR A 12 20.23 -18.45 -19.75
C TYR A 12 20.14 -18.47 -18.22
N ALA A 13 21.15 -17.93 -17.55
CA ALA A 13 21.05 -17.66 -16.12
C ALA A 13 20.11 -16.45 -15.94
N CYS A 14 18.90 -16.71 -15.43
CA CYS A 14 18.02 -15.64 -14.97
C CYS A 14 18.65 -15.07 -13.69
N LEU A 15 19.22 -13.86 -13.75
CA LEU A 15 19.64 -13.13 -12.57
C LEU A 15 18.38 -12.71 -11.82
N ALA A 16 17.92 -13.55 -10.89
CA ALA A 16 16.93 -13.15 -9.90
C ALA A 16 17.61 -12.14 -8.98
N THR A 17 17.31 -10.85 -9.14
CA THR A 17 17.67 -9.85 -8.14
C THR A 17 16.95 -10.20 -6.84
N ALA A 18 17.67 -10.18 -5.72
CA ALA A 18 17.09 -10.50 -4.42
C ALA A 18 16.14 -9.39 -4.01
N VAL A 19 14.82 -9.63 -4.11
CA VAL A 19 13.79 -8.69 -3.64
C VAL A 19 13.83 -8.65 -2.12
N THR A 20 14.06 -7.47 -1.54
CA THR A 20 14.12 -7.31 -0.08
C THR A 20 12.70 -7.21 0.47
N THR A 21 12.30 -8.12 1.35
CA THR A 21 11.01 -8.03 2.04
C THR A 21 11.16 -7.30 3.37
N PHE A 22 10.44 -6.19 3.53
CA PHE A 22 10.26 -5.47 4.78
C PHE A 22 8.87 -5.74 5.33
N THR A 23 8.78 -6.35 6.51
CA THR A 23 7.50 -6.50 7.22
C THR A 23 7.28 -5.28 8.09
N VAL A 24 6.13 -4.62 7.92
CA VAL A 24 5.77 -3.44 8.70
C VAL A 24 5.66 -3.85 10.17
N PRO A 25 6.37 -3.18 11.10
CA PRO A 25 6.24 -3.48 12.51
C PRO A 25 4.89 -3.01 13.03
N HIS A 26 4.35 -3.72 14.01
CA HIS A 26 3.10 -3.37 14.67
C HIS A 26 3.30 -3.20 16.17
N LEU A 27 2.70 -2.14 16.74
CA LEU A 27 2.59 -1.98 18.18
C LEU A 27 1.15 -1.63 18.56
N ALA A 28 0.55 -2.49 19.40
CA ALA A 28 -0.84 -2.37 19.79
C ALA A 28 -1.18 -0.97 20.34
N GLY A 29 -2.19 -0.34 19.75
CA GLY A 29 -2.69 0.98 20.15
C GLY A 29 -1.82 2.17 19.70
N GLN A 30 -0.72 1.94 18.99
CA GLN A 30 0.14 2.99 18.44
C GLN A 30 -0.04 3.11 16.93
N ASP A 31 0.35 4.25 16.37
CA ASP A 31 0.43 4.44 14.92
C ASP A 31 1.61 3.64 14.35
N ASP A 32 1.34 2.76 13.39
CA ASP A 32 2.34 1.87 12.79
C ASP A 32 3.06 2.52 11.59
N THR A 33 2.58 3.68 11.14
CA THR A 33 3.10 4.36 9.95
C THR A 33 4.48 4.99 10.09
N PRO A 34 4.93 5.53 11.26
CA PRO A 34 6.23 6.19 11.32
C PRO A 34 7.40 5.25 11.02
N ALA A 35 7.32 3.99 11.48
CA ALA A 35 8.36 3.00 11.23
C ALA A 35 8.43 2.60 9.75
N LEU A 36 7.27 2.50 9.08
CA LEU A 36 7.22 2.30 7.63
C LEU A 36 7.85 3.49 6.89
N LEU A 37 7.44 4.72 7.21
CA LEU A 37 7.94 5.93 6.54
C LEU A 37 9.45 6.13 6.73
N GLU A 38 10.00 5.76 7.88
CA GLU A 38 11.44 5.78 8.09
C GLU A 38 12.16 4.76 7.21
N ALA A 39 11.64 3.54 7.11
CA ALA A 39 12.20 2.48 6.27
C ALA A 39 12.07 2.76 4.76
N MET A 40 11.12 3.61 4.34
CA MET A 40 10.91 3.95 2.92
C MET A 40 12.12 4.61 2.26
N LYS A 41 13.06 5.17 3.03
CA LYS A 41 14.33 5.72 2.52
C LYS A 41 15.17 4.67 1.80
N ASP A 42 15.06 3.40 2.22
CA ASP A 42 15.88 2.29 1.73
C ASP A 42 15.09 1.28 0.89
N LEU A 43 13.78 1.48 0.73
CA LEU A 43 12.84 0.49 0.17
C LEU A 43 12.14 0.98 -1.11
N SER A 44 12.62 2.04 -1.74
CA SER A 44 12.02 2.60 -2.96
C SER A 44 12.27 1.76 -4.23
N SER A 45 13.13 0.74 -4.16
CA SER A 45 13.42 -0.15 -5.30
C SER A 45 13.61 -1.60 -4.90
N ASP A 46 13.22 -2.52 -5.80
CA ASP A 46 13.47 -3.97 -5.69
C ASP A 46 13.06 -4.54 -4.32
N SER A 47 11.89 -4.13 -3.84
CA SER A 47 11.44 -4.42 -2.47
C SER A 47 10.00 -4.93 -2.41
N THR A 48 9.68 -5.60 -1.31
CA THR A 48 8.30 -5.93 -0.92
C THR A 48 8.03 -5.34 0.44
N ILE A 49 7.00 -4.51 0.55
CA ILE A 49 6.48 -3.97 1.81
C ILE A 49 5.29 -4.84 2.21
N LEU A 50 5.43 -5.58 3.30
CA LEU A 50 4.44 -6.55 3.77
C LEU A 50 3.74 -6.06 5.04
N PHE A 51 2.44 -5.86 4.95
CA PHE A 51 1.55 -5.87 6.11
C PHE A 51 1.07 -7.31 6.29
N GLU A 52 1.59 -8.04 7.27
CA GLU A 52 1.38 -9.49 7.39
C GLU A 52 -0.02 -9.85 7.91
N SER A 53 -0.51 -11.02 7.50
CA SER A 53 -1.79 -11.57 7.99
C SER A 53 -1.76 -11.80 9.49
N GLY A 54 -2.91 -11.69 10.16
CA GLY A 54 -2.99 -11.84 11.62
C GLY A 54 -2.92 -10.52 12.39
N ILE A 55 -2.59 -9.42 11.70
CA ILE A 55 -2.41 -8.10 12.31
C ILE A 55 -3.41 -7.09 11.74
N THR A 56 -3.92 -6.23 12.60
CA THR A 56 -4.61 -4.99 12.21
C THR A 56 -3.70 -3.82 12.48
N TYR A 57 -3.13 -3.24 11.43
CA TYR A 57 -2.22 -2.12 11.48
C TYR A 57 -2.98 -0.79 11.61
N ASN A 58 -2.53 0.05 12.53
CA ASN A 58 -3.05 1.39 12.75
C ASN A 58 -2.36 2.37 11.79
N ILE A 59 -3.09 2.83 10.78
CA ILE A 59 -2.60 3.77 9.77
C ILE A 59 -3.10 5.17 10.13
N PHE A 60 -2.59 5.75 11.22
CA PHE A 60 -3.10 7.01 11.77
C PHE A 60 -2.48 8.25 11.14
N THR A 61 -1.29 8.14 10.58
CA THR A 61 -0.67 9.17 9.74
C THR A 61 -0.81 8.80 8.25
N PRO A 62 -1.14 9.75 7.35
CA PRO A 62 -1.15 9.47 5.92
C PRO A 62 0.21 8.98 5.41
N ILE A 63 0.19 7.94 4.57
CA ILE A 63 1.37 7.40 3.90
C ILE A 63 1.54 8.08 2.56
N GLN A 64 2.70 8.68 2.32
CA GLN A 64 3.12 9.12 0.99
C GLN A 64 4.36 8.31 0.59
N PHE A 65 4.19 7.43 -0.40
CA PHE A 65 5.31 6.71 -1.00
C PHE A 65 6.11 7.65 -1.91
N PRO A 66 7.45 7.55 -1.94
CA PRO A 66 8.27 8.21 -2.95
C PRO A 66 8.02 7.58 -4.34
N GLU A 67 8.76 8.00 -5.36
CA GLU A 67 8.79 7.24 -6.61
C GLU A 67 9.33 5.83 -6.36
N LEU A 68 8.59 4.82 -6.82
CA LEU A 68 8.93 3.41 -6.59
C LEU A 68 9.36 2.71 -7.88
N THR A 69 10.33 1.80 -7.81
CA THR A 69 10.78 1.00 -8.97
C THR A 69 10.83 -0.48 -8.62
N ASN A 70 10.02 -1.31 -9.28
CA ASN A 70 9.97 -2.75 -8.98
C ASN A 70 9.63 -3.03 -7.50
N VAL A 71 8.56 -2.40 -7.00
CA VAL A 71 8.13 -2.53 -5.60
C VAL A 71 6.75 -3.16 -5.51
N GLU A 72 6.58 -4.09 -4.57
CA GLU A 72 5.28 -4.68 -4.24
C GLU A 72 4.84 -4.26 -2.83
N ILE A 73 3.63 -3.73 -2.71
CA ILE A 73 2.98 -3.42 -1.44
C ILE A 73 1.93 -4.50 -1.22
N ARG A 74 2.16 -5.37 -0.23
CA ARG A 74 1.30 -6.51 0.09
C ARG A 74 0.53 -6.25 1.38
N ILE A 75 -0.78 -6.19 1.26
CA ILE A 75 -1.72 -6.00 2.36
C ILE A 75 -2.37 -7.36 2.65
N GLU A 76 -1.66 -8.18 3.41
CA GLU A 76 -2.11 -9.49 3.87
C GLU A 76 -2.77 -9.39 5.26
N GLY A 77 -2.44 -8.38 6.06
CA GLY A 77 -3.14 -7.98 7.28
C GLY A 77 -4.25 -6.97 7.02
N ASN A 78 -4.93 -6.52 8.07
CA ASN A 78 -5.90 -5.43 7.96
C ASN A 78 -5.21 -4.08 8.21
N LEU A 79 -5.67 -3.03 7.55
CA LEU A 79 -5.31 -1.65 7.84
C LEU A 79 -6.53 -0.92 8.40
N THR A 80 -6.33 -0.09 9.42
CA THR A 80 -7.40 0.72 9.99
C THR A 80 -6.99 2.18 10.03
N TYR A 81 -7.83 3.06 9.48
CA TYR A 81 -7.65 4.51 9.54
C TYR A 81 -8.07 5.05 10.91
N PRO A 82 -7.71 6.28 11.29
CA PRO A 82 -8.20 6.84 12.54
C PRO A 82 -9.72 7.11 12.46
N THR A 83 -10.37 7.20 13.62
CA THR A 83 -11.82 7.36 13.73
C THR A 83 -12.25 8.76 14.15
N ASP A 84 -11.36 9.57 14.72
CA ASP A 84 -11.66 10.91 15.22
C ASP A 84 -11.75 11.93 14.07
N ILE A 85 -12.99 12.31 13.72
CA ILE A 85 -13.27 13.24 12.62
C ILE A 85 -12.50 14.56 12.73
N PRO A 86 -12.51 15.30 13.87
CA PRO A 86 -11.75 16.55 13.98
C PRO A 86 -10.25 16.39 13.74
N THR A 87 -9.63 15.32 14.28
CA THR A 87 -8.21 15.01 14.03
C THR A 87 -7.95 14.76 12.54
N ILE A 88 -8.82 13.98 11.89
CA ILE A 88 -8.71 13.70 10.46
C ILE A 88 -8.85 14.99 9.63
N GLN A 89 -9.84 15.82 9.92
CA GLN A 89 -10.04 17.08 9.20
C GLN A 89 -8.86 18.03 9.34
N LYS A 90 -8.20 18.05 10.50
CA LYS A 90 -6.97 18.82 10.73
C LYS A 90 -5.82 18.29 9.88
N ILE A 91 -5.66 16.97 9.77
CA ILE A 91 -4.65 16.34 8.92
C ILE A 91 -4.92 16.67 7.44
N VAL A 92 -6.14 16.42 6.96
CA VAL A 92 -6.53 16.63 5.56
C VAL A 92 -6.45 18.11 5.16
N GLY A 93 -6.77 19.02 6.08
CA GLY A 93 -6.69 20.46 5.86
C GLY A 93 -5.27 21.05 5.95
N ALA A 94 -4.26 20.27 6.33
CA ALA A 94 -2.89 20.75 6.43
C ALA A 94 -2.26 20.89 5.04
N ALA A 95 -1.42 21.90 4.85
CA ALA A 95 -0.73 22.16 3.57
C ALA A 95 0.16 20.98 3.11
N GLY A 96 0.62 20.14 4.03
CA GLY A 96 1.44 18.96 3.75
C GLY A 96 0.65 17.67 3.47
N PHE A 97 -0.69 17.71 3.42
CA PHE A 97 -1.48 16.52 3.14
C PHE A 97 -1.27 16.07 1.68
N PRO A 98 -0.91 14.79 1.41
CA PRO A 98 -0.57 14.33 0.07
C PRO A 98 -1.79 14.06 -0.84
N GLY A 99 -2.99 14.49 -0.43
CA GLY A 99 -4.24 14.37 -1.19
C GLY A 99 -5.03 13.08 -0.95
N SER A 100 -4.42 12.02 -0.41
CA SER A 100 -5.08 10.77 0.00
C SER A 100 -4.39 10.18 1.22
N TRP A 101 -5.06 9.25 1.91
CA TRP A 101 -4.51 8.63 3.11
C TRP A 101 -3.34 7.68 2.79
N ILE A 102 -3.40 7.02 1.64
CA ILE A 102 -2.27 6.32 1.03
C ILE A 102 -2.05 6.91 -0.36
N THR A 103 -0.92 7.56 -0.57
CA THR A 103 -0.57 8.24 -1.83
C THR A 103 0.67 7.61 -2.45
N PHE A 104 0.54 7.21 -3.71
CA PHE A 104 1.65 6.89 -4.59
C PHE A 104 1.90 8.11 -5.50
N THR A 105 3.13 8.63 -5.49
CA THR A 105 3.47 9.84 -6.26
C THR A 105 3.98 9.53 -7.66
N GLY A 106 4.45 8.30 -7.91
CA GLY A 106 4.92 7.85 -9.22
C GLY A 106 5.75 6.57 -9.11
N GLY A 107 6.19 6.05 -10.26
CA GLY A 107 7.04 4.87 -10.27
C GLY A 107 6.91 3.99 -11.52
N THR A 108 7.70 2.91 -11.56
CA THR A 108 7.66 1.90 -12.62
C THR A 108 7.61 0.51 -12.02
N ASN A 109 6.75 -0.36 -12.56
CA ASN A 109 6.59 -1.75 -12.10
C ASN A 109 6.21 -1.83 -10.60
N VAL A 110 5.11 -1.18 -10.23
CA VAL A 110 4.62 -1.13 -8.85
C VAL A 110 3.36 -1.95 -8.72
N THR A 111 3.32 -2.86 -7.75
CA THR A 111 2.13 -3.67 -7.46
C THR A 111 1.57 -3.29 -6.10
N LEU A 112 0.29 -2.95 -6.05
CA LEU A 112 -0.51 -2.91 -4.82
C LEU A 112 -1.40 -4.16 -4.79
N GLN A 113 -1.11 -5.06 -3.85
CA GLN A 113 -1.79 -6.34 -3.73
C GLN A 113 -2.45 -6.48 -2.37
N GLY A 114 -3.74 -6.82 -2.38
CA GLY A 114 -4.45 -7.29 -1.19
C GLY A 114 -4.49 -8.81 -1.08
N SER A 115 -5.09 -9.30 0.01
CA SER A 115 -5.20 -10.73 0.29
C SER A 115 -6.40 -11.39 -0.40
N LEU A 116 -6.23 -12.67 -0.76
CA LEU A 116 -7.33 -13.55 -1.16
C LEU A 116 -8.04 -14.20 0.05
N ASP A 117 -7.46 -14.14 1.25
CA ASP A 117 -8.11 -14.64 2.46
C ASP A 117 -9.37 -13.78 2.76
N PRO A 118 -10.56 -14.35 2.95
CA PRO A 118 -11.76 -13.57 3.24
C PRO A 118 -11.67 -12.75 4.54
N HIS A 119 -10.88 -13.18 5.53
CA HIS A 119 -10.79 -12.55 6.86
C HIS A 119 -9.73 -11.43 6.95
N TRP A 120 -8.78 -11.38 6.01
CA TRP A 120 -7.62 -10.48 6.10
C TRP A 120 -7.37 -9.66 4.83
N GLY A 121 -6.60 -8.57 4.89
CA GLY A 121 -6.38 -7.71 3.73
C GLY A 121 -7.43 -6.60 3.57
N TRP A 122 -8.21 -6.32 4.62
CA TRP A 122 -9.19 -5.23 4.61
C TRP A 122 -8.55 -3.90 4.98
N ILE A 123 -8.90 -2.84 4.25
CA ILE A 123 -8.65 -1.45 4.65
C ILE A 123 -9.96 -0.87 5.17
N ASP A 124 -10.05 -0.58 6.46
CA ASP A 124 -11.22 0.07 7.08
C ASP A 124 -11.02 1.59 7.13
N GLY A 125 -11.82 2.30 6.33
CA GLY A 125 -11.81 3.77 6.25
C GLY A 125 -12.73 4.47 7.26
N HIS A 126 -13.51 3.72 8.06
CA HIS A 126 -14.45 4.26 9.06
C HIS A 126 -15.46 5.31 8.53
N GLY A 127 -15.82 5.21 7.25
CA GLY A 127 -16.65 6.19 6.54
C GLY A 127 -18.06 6.37 7.08
N GLN A 128 -18.59 5.41 7.84
CA GLN A 128 -19.96 5.47 8.37
C GLN A 128 -20.18 6.70 9.26
N ALA A 129 -19.23 7.02 10.16
CA ALA A 129 -19.34 8.18 11.03
C ALA A 129 -19.42 9.50 10.23
N TRP A 130 -18.74 9.58 9.08
CA TRP A 130 -18.79 10.74 8.18
C TRP A 130 -20.13 10.88 7.48
N TRP A 131 -20.74 9.76 7.09
CA TRP A 131 -22.04 9.74 6.45
C TRP A 131 -23.15 10.08 7.43
N ASP A 132 -23.13 9.50 8.63
CA ASP A 132 -24.11 9.75 9.68
C ASP A 132 -24.08 11.22 10.11
N ALA A 133 -22.88 11.81 10.21
CA ALA A 133 -22.71 13.23 10.50
C ALA A 133 -22.97 14.16 9.30
N GLN A 134 -23.22 13.62 8.10
CA GLN A 134 -23.32 14.36 6.83
C GLN A 134 -22.15 15.34 6.59
N ASN A 135 -20.97 15.04 7.13
CA ASN A 135 -19.84 15.96 7.17
C ASN A 135 -18.96 15.81 5.92
N GLN A 136 -18.99 16.79 5.01
CA GLN A 136 -18.18 16.78 3.78
C GLN A 136 -16.86 17.55 3.90
N ILE A 137 -16.64 18.31 4.98
CA ILE A 137 -15.47 19.17 5.13
C ILE A 137 -14.24 18.30 5.36
N ASN A 138 -13.19 18.49 4.55
CA ASN A 138 -11.89 17.81 4.69
C ASN A 138 -12.01 16.29 4.89
N ARG A 139 -12.91 15.66 4.13
CA ARG A 139 -13.13 14.24 4.18
C ARG A 139 -11.96 13.50 3.50
N PRO A 140 -11.36 12.47 4.12
CA PRO A 140 -10.15 11.85 3.57
C PRO A 140 -10.46 11.03 2.31
N HIS A 141 -9.59 11.09 1.31
CA HIS A 141 -9.59 10.13 0.21
C HIS A 141 -8.79 8.89 0.60
N GLY A 142 -9.20 7.71 0.12
CA GLY A 142 -8.61 6.42 0.53
C GLY A 142 -7.20 6.21 -0.01
N ILE A 143 -7.10 5.90 -1.31
CA ILE A 143 -5.85 5.58 -1.99
C ILE A 143 -5.78 6.37 -3.29
N ALA A 144 -4.64 7.02 -3.55
CA ALA A 144 -4.30 7.58 -4.85
C ALA A 144 -3.13 6.80 -5.45
N PHE A 145 -3.39 6.04 -6.51
CA PHE A 145 -2.37 5.28 -7.25
C PHE A 145 -1.98 6.03 -8.53
N SER A 146 -1.15 7.06 -8.38
CA SER A 146 -0.90 8.07 -9.41
C SER A 146 0.46 7.93 -10.07
N HIS A 147 0.54 8.26 -11.37
CA HIS A 147 1.79 8.34 -12.14
C HIS A 147 2.66 7.06 -12.16
N ILE A 148 2.01 5.90 -12.10
CA ILE A 148 2.69 4.60 -12.16
C ILE A 148 2.72 4.08 -13.59
N ASN A 149 3.91 3.82 -14.12
CA ASN A 149 4.12 3.07 -15.35
C ASN A 149 4.17 1.56 -15.04
N ASN A 150 3.46 0.73 -15.81
CA ASN A 150 3.35 -0.71 -15.57
C ASN A 150 2.90 -1.06 -14.13
N GLY A 151 1.83 -0.41 -13.66
CA GLY A 151 1.28 -0.62 -12.33
C GLY A 151 0.19 -1.69 -12.29
N VAL A 152 0.09 -2.42 -11.18
CA VAL A 152 -0.97 -3.42 -10.94
C VAL A 152 -1.64 -3.15 -9.60
N ILE A 153 -2.97 -3.11 -9.59
CA ILE A 153 -3.78 -3.18 -8.38
C ILE A 153 -4.63 -4.45 -8.45
N ARG A 154 -4.55 -5.32 -7.45
CA ARG A 154 -5.34 -6.57 -7.43
C ARG A 154 -5.68 -7.03 -6.03
N ASN A 155 -6.77 -7.79 -5.92
CA ASN A 155 -7.24 -8.46 -4.69
C ASN A 155 -7.45 -7.50 -3.49
N MET A 156 -7.70 -6.23 -3.76
CA MET A 156 -7.92 -5.22 -2.73
C MET A 156 -9.32 -5.36 -2.11
N LYS A 157 -9.40 -5.18 -0.79
CA LYS A 157 -10.66 -5.11 -0.06
C LYS A 157 -10.71 -3.81 0.74
N ILE A 158 -11.71 -2.99 0.46
CA ILE A 158 -11.88 -1.68 1.08
C ILE A 158 -13.25 -1.67 1.74
N TRP A 159 -13.28 -1.33 3.03
CA TRP A 159 -14.48 -1.30 3.85
C TRP A 159 -14.80 0.14 4.27
N LYS A 160 -16.09 0.51 4.21
CA LYS A 160 -16.62 1.81 4.66
C LYS A 160 -15.75 2.98 4.20
N VAL A 161 -15.65 3.20 2.89
CA VAL A 161 -15.00 4.41 2.36
C VAL A 161 -15.73 5.66 2.84
N SER A 162 -15.02 6.74 3.13
CA SER A 162 -15.67 8.00 3.54
C SER A 162 -16.27 8.75 2.34
N SER A 163 -15.70 8.59 1.14
CA SER A 163 -16.22 9.16 -0.11
C SER A 163 -17.62 8.62 -0.40
N HIS A 164 -18.51 9.50 -0.86
CA HIS A 164 -19.86 9.11 -1.24
C HIS A 164 -19.78 8.35 -2.59
N PRO A 165 -20.37 7.14 -2.72
CA PRO A 165 -20.63 6.61 -4.04
C PRO A 165 -21.63 7.55 -4.70
N SER A 166 -21.23 8.20 -5.79
CA SER A 166 -22.17 8.95 -6.63
C SER A 166 -23.34 8.03 -6.99
N ARG A 167 -24.55 8.44 -6.62
CA ARG A 167 -25.78 7.79 -7.10
C ARG A 167 -25.92 7.94 -8.60
#